data_AF-A0A1F6TEH9-F1
#
_entry.id   AF-A0A1F6TEH9-F1
#
_cell.length_a   1.000
_cell.length_b   1.000
_cell.length_c   1.000
_cell.angle_alpha   90.00
_cell.angle_beta   90.00
_cell.angle_gamma   90.00
#
_symmetry.space_group_name_H-M   'P 1'
#
loop_
_entity.id
_entity.type
_entity.pdbx_description
1 polymer ?
#
loop_
_entity_poly.entity_id
_entity_poly.type
_entity_poly.pdbx_seq_one_letter_code
_entity_poly.pdbx_strand_id
1 'polypeptide(L)' 'MELNLPLPGFEMVMKASHAFNLLDARGAISTTERAAYIGRVRALARLVAQSYHDARAALGFPRLKQSDQ' A
#
# COMPACT_ATOMS: atom_id res chain seq x y z
N MET A 1 9.78 -4.87 3.78
CA MET A 1 9.70 -4.97 2.31
C MET A 1 11.09 -5.41 1.86
N GLU A 2 11.26 -6.65 1.42
CA GLU A 2 12.61 -7.26 1.35
C GLU A 2 13.54 -6.59 0.34
N LEU A 3 12.99 -6.07 -0.76
CA LEU A 3 13.77 -5.46 -1.85
C LEU A 3 13.83 -3.92 -1.80
N ASN A 4 13.20 -3.25 -0.82
CA ASN A 4 13.13 -1.79 -0.73
C ASN A 4 12.67 -1.07 -2.02
N LEU A 5 11.68 -1.66 -2.70
CA LEU A 5 11.08 -1.11 -3.92
C LEU A 5 9.65 -0.61 -3.64
N PRO A 6 9.46 0.58 -3.05
CA PRO A 6 8.15 1.07 -2.63
C PRO A 6 7.20 1.31 -3.79
N LEU A 7 7.68 1.85 -4.93
CA LEU A 7 6.81 2.16 -6.07
C LEU A 7 6.25 0.88 -6.73
N PRO A 8 7.07 -0.13 -7.09
CA PRO A 8 6.54 -1.40 -7.59
C PRO A 8 5.61 -2.11 -6.60
N GLY A 9 5.92 -2.08 -5.31
CA GLY A 9 5.02 -2.68 -4.32
C GLY A 9 3.70 -1.93 -4.18
N PHE A 10 3.69 -0.60 -4.33
CA PHE A 10 2.46 0.19 -4.39
C PHE A 10 1.58 -0.26 -5.56
N GLU A 11 2.15 -0.46 -6.75
CA GLU A 11 1.39 -0.96 -7.90
C GLU A 11 0.75 -2.33 -7.63
N MET A 12 1.45 -3.22 -6.94
CA MET A 12 0.91 -4.53 -6.57
C MET A 12 -0.23 -4.42 -5.55
N VAL A 13 -0.12 -3.51 -4.58
CA VAL A 13 -1.22 -3.21 -3.64
C VAL A 13 -2.44 -2.68 -4.38
N MET A 14 -2.26 -1.79 -5.35
CA MET A 14 -3.36 -1.27 -6.18
C MET A 14 -4.04 -2.38 -6.98
N LYS A 15 -3.26 -3.27 -7.60
CA LYS A 15 -3.78 -4.45 -8.33
C LYS A 15 -4.56 -5.38 -7.40
N ALA A 16 -4.03 -5.66 -6.20
CA ALA A 16 -4.70 -6.50 -5.21
C ALA A 16 -6.04 -5.89 -4.73
N SER A 17 -6.06 -4.58 -4.48
CA SER A 17 -7.28 -3.84 -4.12
C SER A 17 -8.34 -3.92 -5.23
N HIS A 18 -7.93 -3.72 -6.47
CA HIS A 18 -8.83 -3.81 -7.61
C HIS A 18 -9.39 -5.22 -7.83
N ALA A 19 -8.53 -6.24 -7.75
CA ALA A 19 -8.96 -7.64 -7.85
C ALA A 19 -9.93 -8.03 -6.72
N PHE A 20 -9.66 -7.58 -5.49
CA PHE A 20 -10.57 -7.74 -4.36
C PHE A 20 -11.95 -7.13 -4.67
N ASN A 21 -12.00 -5.88 -5.14
CA ASN A 21 -13.27 -5.23 -5.48
C ASN A 21 -14.07 -5.99 -6.54
N LEU A 22 -13.40 -6.57 -7.54
CA LEU A 22 -14.07 -7.36 -8.58
C LEU A 22 -14.67 -8.66 -8.01
N LEU A 23 -13.92 -9.38 -7.17
CA LEU A 23 -14.38 -10.60 -6.52
C LEU A 23 -15.55 -10.32 -5.56
N ASP A 24 -15.43 -9.22 -4.83
CA ASP A 24 -16.42 -8.75 -3.87
C ASP A 24 -17.75 -8.38 -4.53
N ALA A 25 -17.68 -7.63 -5.64
CA ALA A 25 -18.86 -7.27 -6.44
C ALA A 25 -19.54 -8.49 -7.09
N ARG A 26 -18.78 -9.56 -7.35
CA ARG A 26 -19.32 -10.83 -7.86
C ARG A 26 -19.93 -11.72 -6.79
N GLY A 27 -19.88 -11.33 -5.51
CA GLY A 27 -20.34 -12.16 -4.40
C GLY A 27 -19.50 -13.43 -4.20
N ALA A 28 -18.27 -13.46 -4.74
CA ALA A 28 -17.36 -14.61 -4.65
C ALA A 28 -16.60 -14.67 -3.30
N ILE A 29 -16.85 -13.70 -2.41
CA ILE A 29 -16.19 -13.54 -1.11
C ILE A 29 -17.26 -13.44 -0.02
N SER A 30 -17.16 -14.25 1.02
CA SER A 30 -18.03 -14.19 2.20
C SER A 30 -17.76 -12.95 3.07
N THR A 31 -18.66 -12.67 4.03
CA THR A 31 -18.52 -11.53 4.95
C THR A 31 -17.26 -11.62 5.82
N THR A 32 -16.89 -12.82 6.27
CA THR A 32 -15.66 -13.06 7.05
C THR A 32 -14.41 -12.91 6.20
N GLU A 33 -14.39 -13.47 4.99
CA GLU A 33 -13.26 -13.33 4.06
C GLU A 33 -13.05 -11.88 3.65
N ARG A 34 -14.13 -11.12 3.43
CA ARG A 34 -14.08 -9.69 3.10
C ARG A 34 -13.26 -8.90 4.12
N ALA A 35 -13.55 -9.10 5.42
CA ALA A 35 -12.80 -8.43 6.49
C ALA A 35 -11.31 -8.82 6.48
N ALA A 36 -11.01 -10.10 6.26
CA ALA A 36 -9.64 -10.59 6.17
C ALA A 36 -8.88 -10.00 4.97
N TYR A 37 -9.48 -9.95 3.78
CA TYR A 37 -8.88 -9.36 2.59
C TYR A 37 -8.60 -7.87 2.77
N ILE A 38 -9.55 -7.11 3.32
CA ILE A 38 -9.36 -5.69 3.65
C ILE A 38 -8.17 -5.52 4.61
N GLY A 39 -8.08 -6.37 5.65
CA GLY A 39 -6.97 -6.38 6.59
C GLY A 39 -5.61 -6.59 5.89
N ARG A 40 -5.53 -7.58 5.00
CA ARG A 40 -4.32 -7.89 4.22
C ARG A 40 -3.89 -6.75 3.31
N VAL A 41 -4.81 -6.21 2.50
CA VAL A 41 -4.51 -5.08 1.60
C VAL A 41 -4.05 -3.86 2.40
N ARG A 42 -4.71 -3.56 3.53
CA ARG A 42 -4.32 -2.45 4.41
C ARG A 42 -2.94 -2.66 5.05
N ALA A 43 -2.60 -3.89 5.45
CA ALA A 43 -1.27 -4.19 5.98
C ALA A 43 -0.17 -3.96 4.94
N LEU A 44 -0.38 -4.43 3.70
CA LEU A 44 0.56 -4.21 2.59
C LEU A 44 0.70 -2.72 2.26
N ALA A 45 -0.41 -1.97 2.22
CA ALA A 45 -0.39 -0.54 1.98
C ALA A 45 0.45 0.21 3.02
N ARG A 46 0.35 -0.16 4.31
CA ARG A 46 1.18 0.42 5.37
C ARG A 46 2.66 0.11 5.19
N LEU A 47 3.01 -1.12 4.85
CA LEU A 47 4.41 -1.51 4.61
C LEU A 47 5.02 -0.74 3.45
N VAL A 48 4.26 -0.56 2.36
CA VAL A 48 4.66 0.24 1.20
C VAL A 48 4.84 1.72 1.58
N ALA A 49 3.89 2.28 2.33
CA ALA A 49 3.96 3.67 2.77
C ALA A 49 5.17 3.92 3.67
N GLN A 50 5.45 3.01 4.63
CA GLN A 50 6.63 3.09 5.48
C GLN A 50 7.91 2.99 4.65
N SER A 51 8.01 2.01 3.74
CA SER A 51 9.18 1.86 2.87
C SER A 51 9.40 3.08 1.99
N TYR A 52 8.33 3.70 1.47
CA TYR A 52 8.43 4.95 0.73
C TYR A 52 8.93 6.08 1.62
N HIS A 53 8.37 6.24 2.82
CA HIS A 53 8.82 7.25 3.78
C HIS A 53 10.32 7.11 4.08
N ASP A 54 10.77 5.89 4.41
CA ASP A 54 12.17 5.61 4.77
C ASP A 54 13.11 5.89 3.59
N ALA A 55 12.72 5.51 2.37
CA ALA A 55 13.47 5.83 1.16
C ALA A 55 13.58 7.36 0.93
N ARG A 56 12.55 8.13 1.29
CA ARG A 56 12.57 9.59 1.18
C ARG A 56 13.37 10.23 2.31
N ALA A 57 13.32 9.68 3.52
CA ALA A 57 14.11 10.10 4.66
C ALA A 57 15.62 9.91 4.39
N ALA A 58 16.02 8.78 3.80
CA ALA A 58 17.40 8.51 3.40
C ALA A 58 17.93 9.51 2.36
N LEU A 59 17.05 10.11 1.55
CA LEU A 59 17.38 11.16 0.60
C LEU A 59 17.28 12.58 1.20
N GLY A 60 16.99 12.73 2.50
CA GLY A 60 16.80 14.04 3.13
C GLY A 60 15.53 14.77 2.66
N PHE A 61 14.50 14.05 2.24
CA PHE A 61 13.23 14.56 1.72
C PHE A 61 13.35 15.65 0.62
N PRO A 62 13.94 15.35 -0.56
CA PRO A 62 14.28 16.37 -1.58
C PRO A 62 13.13 17.19 -2.17
N ARG A 63 11.87 16.78 -1.95
CA ARG A 63 10.67 17.48 -2.47
C ARG A 63 9.78 18.02 -1.34
N LEU A 64 10.22 17.93 -0.10
CA LEU A 64 9.54 18.58 1.00
C LEU A 64 9.94 20.05 0.93
N LYS A 65 8.97 20.96 0.79
CA LYS A 65 9.26 22.38 0.94
C LYS A 65 9.80 22.59 2.35
N GLN A 66 10.97 23.20 2.49
CA GLN A 66 11.38 23.70 3.79
C GLN A 66 10.31 24.72 4.20
N SER A 67 9.64 24.45 5.31
CA SER A 67 8.82 25.45 5.96
C SER A 67 9.79 26.48 6.53
N ASP A 68 10.13 27.48 5.72
CA ASP A 68 10.78 28.68 6.21
C ASP A 68 9.83 29.29 7.26
N GLN A 69 10.38 29.52 8.46
CA GLN A 69 9.70 30.16 9.58
C GLN A 69 9.29 31.59 9.23
#